data_AF-T1I7L5-F1
#
_entry.id   AF-T1I7L5-F1
#
_cell.length_a   1.000
_cell.length_b   1.000
_cell.length_c   1.000
_cell.angle_alpha   90.00
_cell.angle_beta   90.00
_cell.angle_gamma   90.00
#
_symmetry.space_group_name_H-M   'P 1'
#
loop_
_entity.id
_entity.type
_entity.pdbx_description
1 polymer ?
#
loop_
_entity_poly.entity_id
_entity_poly.type
_entity_poly.pdbx_seq_one_letter_code
_entity_poly.pdbx_strand_id
1 'polypeptide(L)'
;MSEAGTLEHILDCEDWKSKQKHIFILSSAGKPVYSRYGSEEKLVTLFGVMQALVSVTQDMDDDSIEAIYFGSRTLVFSVRGPIILVAVSSTREPISFLNKQLSYVYSQIVSVLTLSQVTRIFEERRNYDLRRLLTGSERLIDSLLKSTELEPDLLVNGVSCLPLPLNSREAISNTIISTCSKIK
;
A
#
# COMPACT_ATOMS: atom_id res chain seq x y z
N MET A 1 10.27 -2.40 33.53
CA MET A 1 11.29 -2.55 32.46
C MET A 1 11.58 -4.04 32.33
N SER A 2 10.98 -4.70 31.33
CA SER A 2 11.35 -6.07 30.94
C SER A 2 11.36 -6.14 29.41
N GLU A 3 12.57 -6.31 28.90
CA GLU A 3 13.02 -6.96 27.67
C GLU A 3 12.20 -6.82 26.37
N ALA A 4 12.78 -6.00 25.49
CA ALA A 4 12.82 -6.07 24.03
C ALA A 4 11.92 -7.11 23.34
N GLY A 5 10.90 -6.62 22.62
CA GLY A 5 10.15 -7.40 21.65
C GLY A 5 10.98 -7.71 20.42
N THR A 6 11.68 -8.84 20.44
CA THR A 6 12.49 -9.36 19.32
C THR A 6 11.62 -9.83 18.15
N LEU A 7 12.15 -9.73 16.93
CA LEU A 7 11.56 -10.27 15.69
C LEU A 7 11.02 -11.70 15.85
N GLU A 8 11.74 -12.54 16.60
CA GLU A 8 11.37 -13.93 16.91
C GLU A 8 9.94 -14.05 17.45
N HIS A 9 9.54 -13.18 18.39
CA HIS A 9 8.21 -13.23 18.99
C HIS A 9 7.09 -12.82 18.00
N ILE A 10 7.39 -12.00 16.98
CA ILE A 10 6.42 -11.73 15.90
C ILE A 10 6.40 -12.88 14.90
N LEU A 11 7.56 -13.43 14.56
CA LEU A 11 7.61 -14.62 13.71
C LEU A 11 6.84 -15.77 14.38
N ASP A 12 6.82 -15.89 15.70
CA ASP A 12 6.02 -16.90 16.38
C ASP A 12 4.53 -16.56 16.51
N CYS A 13 4.12 -15.37 16.06
CA CYS A 13 2.72 -14.98 16.00
C CYS A 13 2.03 -15.59 14.77
N GLU A 14 1.33 -16.71 14.97
CA GLU A 14 0.48 -17.38 13.98
C GLU A 14 -0.50 -16.41 13.29
N ASP A 15 -1.05 -15.44 14.03
CA ASP A 15 -1.97 -14.44 13.50
C ASP A 15 -1.31 -13.50 12.48
N TRP A 16 -0.03 -13.18 12.66
CA TRP A 16 0.71 -12.36 11.70
C TRP A 16 1.08 -13.18 10.46
N LYS A 17 1.59 -14.39 10.64
CA LYS A 17 1.98 -15.30 9.55
C LYS A 17 0.81 -15.75 8.66
N SER A 18 -0.40 -15.83 9.23
CA SER A 18 -1.62 -16.26 8.54
C SER A 18 -2.25 -15.17 7.67
N LYS A 19 -1.77 -13.92 7.74
CA LYS A 19 -2.25 -12.85 6.87
C LYS A 19 -1.90 -13.18 5.42
N GLN A 20 -2.91 -13.07 4.55
CA GLN A 20 -2.74 -13.40 3.13
C GLN A 20 -1.85 -12.41 2.38
N LYS A 21 -1.71 -11.18 2.91
CA LYS A 21 -0.97 -10.11 2.27
C LYS A 21 -0.36 -9.17 3.30
N HIS A 22 0.93 -8.88 3.17
CA HIS A 22 1.60 -7.82 3.93
C HIS A 22 2.07 -6.74 2.98
N ILE A 23 2.00 -5.49 3.45
CA ILE A 23 2.57 -4.33 2.76
C ILE A 23 3.56 -3.68 3.71
N PHE A 24 4.75 -3.41 3.20
CA PHE A 24 5.84 -2.76 3.89
C PHE A 24 6.29 -1.53 3.09
N ILE A 25 6.63 -0.48 3.81
CA ILE A 25 7.19 0.75 3.23
C ILE A 25 8.42 1.08 4.03
N LEU A 26 9.52 1.35 3.32
CA LEU A 26 10.78 1.74 3.91
C LEU A 26 11.46 2.81 3.07
N SER A 27 12.37 3.56 3.71
CA SER A 27 13.28 4.45 2.99
C SER A 27 14.38 3.66 2.30
N SER A 28 15.05 4.28 1.32
CA SER A 28 16.27 3.75 0.70
C SER A 28 17.41 3.48 1.69
N ALA A 29 17.41 4.14 2.85
CA ALA A 29 18.32 3.89 3.96
C ALA A 29 17.91 2.70 4.84
N GLY A 30 16.87 1.94 4.47
CA GLY A 30 16.39 0.77 5.20
C GLY A 30 15.51 1.09 6.40
N LYS A 31 15.26 2.39 6.69
CA LYS A 31 14.41 2.79 7.82
C LYS A 31 12.95 2.38 7.57
N PRO A 32 12.29 1.68 8.50
CA PRO A 32 10.87 1.40 8.41
C PRO A 32 10.06 2.69 8.28
N VAL A 33 9.03 2.67 7.45
CA VAL A 33 8.07 3.80 7.26
C VAL A 33 6.65 3.37 7.59
N TYR A 34 6.25 2.16 7.22
CA TYR A 34 4.94 1.61 7.53
C TYR A 34 4.95 0.09 7.40
N SER A 35 4.24 -0.60 8.29
CA SER A 35 3.87 -2.00 8.12
C SER A 35 2.36 -2.17 8.33
N ARG A 36 1.68 -2.81 7.38
CA ARG A 36 0.23 -3.06 7.49
C ARG A 36 -0.15 -3.86 8.73
N TYR A 37 0.71 -4.80 9.11
CA TYR A 37 0.51 -5.66 10.27
C TYR A 37 1.82 -5.79 11.03
N GLY A 38 1.72 -5.81 12.36
CA GLY A 38 2.88 -5.78 13.24
C GLY A 38 3.35 -4.34 13.51
N SER A 39 4.38 -4.21 14.33
CA SER A 39 4.99 -2.92 14.62
C SER A 39 6.28 -2.79 13.84
N GLU A 40 6.48 -1.62 13.23
CA GLU A 40 7.69 -1.27 12.47
C GLU A 40 8.96 -1.45 13.30
N GLU A 41 8.90 -1.13 14.60
CA GLU A 41 10.03 -1.25 15.53
C GLU A 41 10.47 -2.69 15.75
N LYS A 42 9.51 -3.61 15.81
CA LYS A 42 9.78 -5.04 15.98
C LYS A 42 10.22 -5.72 14.68
N LEU A 43 9.92 -5.09 13.53
CA LEU A 43 10.20 -5.61 12.19
C LEU A 43 11.45 -5.01 11.55
N VAL A 44 12.23 -4.18 12.26
CA VAL A 44 13.41 -3.46 11.73
C VAL A 44 14.36 -4.37 10.96
N THR A 45 14.65 -5.57 11.46
CA THR A 45 15.52 -6.53 10.79
C THR A 45 14.97 -6.98 9.43
N LEU A 46 13.65 -7.19 9.33
CA LEU A 46 12.99 -7.56 8.07
C LEU A 46 13.09 -6.43 7.04
N PHE A 47 12.91 -5.18 7.47
CA PHE A 47 13.11 -4.01 6.62
C PHE A 47 14.56 -3.90 6.13
N GLY A 48 15.54 -4.17 6.99
CA GLY A 48 16.95 -4.23 6.59
C GLY A 48 17.22 -5.28 5.51
N VAL A 49 16.63 -6.47 5.63
CA VAL A 49 16.75 -7.53 4.60
C VAL A 49 16.11 -7.07 3.27
N MET A 50 14.92 -6.48 3.30
CA MET A 50 14.27 -5.97 2.08
C MET A 50 15.12 -4.89 1.39
N GLN A 51 15.72 -3.98 2.16
CA GLN A 51 16.62 -2.97 1.60
C GLN A 51 17.88 -3.59 1.01
N ALA A 52 18.49 -4.57 1.68
CA ALA A 52 19.67 -5.26 1.18
C ALA A 52 19.39 -5.97 -0.16
N LEU A 53 18.22 -6.62 -0.29
CA LEU A 53 17.79 -7.24 -1.55
C LEU A 53 17.71 -6.23 -2.70
N VAL A 54 17.13 -5.05 -2.44
CA VAL A 54 17.03 -3.97 -3.45
C VAL A 54 18.41 -3.41 -3.80
N SER A 55 19.28 -3.17 -2.82
CA SER A 55 20.62 -2.62 -3.07
C SER A 55 21.50 -3.57 -3.85
N VAL A 56 21.46 -4.87 -3.57
CA VAL A 56 22.27 -5.86 -4.29
C VAL A 56 21.95 -5.87 -5.79
N THR A 57 20.69 -5.74 -6.19
CA THR A 57 20.35 -5.72 -7.63
C THR A 57 20.75 -4.42 -8.31
N GLN A 58 20.63 -3.30 -7.60
CA GLN A 58 21.02 -1.99 -8.12
C GLN A 58 22.53 -1.86 -8.30
N ASP A 59 23.32 -2.43 -7.38
CA ASP A 59 24.79 -2.36 -7.44
C ASP A 59 25.42 -3.25 -8.52
N MET A 60 24.73 -4.33 -8.93
CA MET A 60 25.29 -5.30 -9.89
C MET A 60 25.16 -4.85 -11.35
N ASP A 61 23.95 -4.48 -11.79
CA ASP A 61 23.64 -4.25 -13.21
C ASP A 61 22.78 -3.00 -13.47
N ASP A 62 22.65 -2.09 -12.48
CA ASP A 62 21.67 -0.98 -12.49
C ASP A 62 20.23 -1.49 -12.73
N ASP A 63 19.97 -2.74 -12.33
CA ASP A 63 18.69 -3.40 -12.49
C ASP A 63 17.83 -3.26 -11.22
N SER A 64 16.52 -3.26 -11.42
CA SER A 64 15.54 -3.14 -10.34
C SER A 64 14.86 -4.48 -10.10
N ILE A 65 14.98 -4.99 -8.87
CA ILE A 65 14.19 -6.14 -8.45
C ILE A 65 12.70 -5.84 -8.60
N GLU A 66 12.01 -6.58 -9.46
CA GLU A 66 10.56 -6.46 -9.63
C GLU A 66 9.82 -7.41 -8.68
N ALA A 67 10.17 -8.69 -8.71
CA ALA A 67 9.51 -9.70 -7.89
C ALA A 67 10.39 -10.91 -7.57
N ILE A 68 10.11 -11.53 -6.42
CA ILE A 68 10.68 -12.82 -5.99
C ILE A 68 9.53 -13.81 -5.76
N TYR A 69 9.63 -15.00 -6.33
CA TYR A 69 8.68 -16.08 -6.11
C TYR A 69 9.28 -17.14 -5.18
N PHE A 70 8.52 -17.57 -4.16
CA PHE A 70 8.90 -18.70 -3.33
C PHE A 70 7.68 -19.52 -2.90
N GLY A 71 7.62 -20.77 -3.35
CA GLY A 71 6.47 -21.64 -3.09
C GLY A 71 5.17 -21.01 -3.60
N SER A 72 4.19 -20.83 -2.71
CA SER A 72 2.90 -20.18 -3.01
C SER A 72 2.88 -18.68 -2.73
N ARG A 73 4.02 -18.07 -2.42
CA ARG A 73 4.13 -16.65 -2.06
C ARG A 73 4.94 -15.88 -3.09
N THR A 74 4.54 -14.63 -3.28
CA THR A 74 5.19 -13.69 -4.20
C THR A 74 5.51 -12.41 -3.45
N LEU A 75 6.74 -11.94 -3.61
CA LEU A 75 7.22 -10.64 -3.17
C LEU A 75 7.30 -9.74 -4.38
N VAL A 76 6.70 -8.56 -4.29
CA VAL A 76 6.75 -7.54 -5.34
C VAL A 76 7.35 -6.28 -4.74
N PHE A 77 8.36 -5.74 -5.42
CA PHE A 77 9.07 -4.54 -5.01
C PHE A 77 8.73 -3.39 -5.96
N SER A 78 8.57 -2.20 -5.41
CA SER A 78 8.40 -0.97 -6.18
C SER A 78 9.26 0.12 -5.55
N VAL A 79 10.34 0.49 -6.25
CA VAL A 79 11.26 1.55 -5.83
C VAL A 79 10.85 2.86 -6.49
N ARG A 80 10.58 3.90 -5.69
CA ARG A 80 10.14 5.23 -6.15
C ARG A 80 10.95 6.31 -5.45
N GLY A 81 12.05 6.68 -6.09
CA GLY A 81 13.02 7.61 -5.52
C GLY A 81 13.53 7.09 -4.17
N PRO A 82 13.38 7.84 -3.06
CA PRO A 82 13.88 7.43 -1.75
C PRO A 82 12.94 6.47 -1.00
N ILE A 83 11.81 6.07 -1.58
CA ILE A 83 10.82 5.18 -0.97
C ILE A 83 10.83 3.84 -1.68
N ILE A 84 10.97 2.78 -0.90
CA ILE A 84 10.82 1.40 -1.34
C ILE A 84 9.48 0.91 -0.78
N LEU A 85 8.66 0.32 -1.64
CA LEU A 85 7.42 -0.36 -1.26
C LEU A 85 7.54 -1.84 -1.57
N VAL A 86 7.09 -2.70 -0.65
CA VAL A 86 7.16 -4.15 -0.80
C VAL A 86 5.80 -4.77 -0.46
N ALA A 87 5.28 -5.58 -1.36
CA ALA A 87 4.12 -6.42 -1.12
C ALA A 87 4.57 -7.88 -0.98
N VAL A 88 4.13 -8.55 0.08
CA VAL A 88 4.23 -10.01 0.24
C VAL A 88 2.83 -10.56 0.12
N SER A 89 2.57 -11.44 -0.84
CA SER A 89 1.25 -12.03 -1.03
C SER A 89 1.32 -13.55 -1.10
N SER A 90 0.40 -14.23 -0.42
CA SER A 90 0.09 -15.66 -0.64
C SER A 90 -1.14 -15.89 -1.51
N THR A 91 -1.73 -14.81 -2.04
CA THR A 91 -2.84 -14.88 -2.99
C THR A 91 -2.34 -15.25 -4.39
N ARG A 92 -3.25 -15.70 -5.26
CA ARG A 92 -2.96 -15.97 -6.68
C ARG A 92 -3.17 -14.73 -7.57
N GLU A 93 -3.09 -13.54 -6.99
CA GLU A 93 -3.26 -12.30 -7.74
C GLU A 93 -2.08 -12.08 -8.70
N PRO A 94 -2.30 -11.48 -9.88
CA PRO A 94 -1.22 -11.15 -10.79
C PRO A 94 -0.33 -10.05 -10.18
N ILE A 95 0.97 -10.07 -10.52
CA ILE A 95 1.93 -9.04 -10.08
C ILE A 95 1.46 -7.64 -10.43
N SER A 96 0.82 -7.46 -11.59
CA SER A 96 0.27 -6.17 -12.02
C SER A 96 -0.72 -5.58 -11.01
N PHE A 97 -1.51 -6.42 -10.31
CA PHE A 97 -2.44 -5.96 -9.29
C PHE A 97 -1.71 -5.56 -8.01
N LEU A 98 -0.68 -6.32 -7.61
CA LEU A 98 0.17 -5.95 -6.47
C LEU A 98 0.91 -4.64 -6.75
N ASN A 99 1.50 -4.49 -7.94
CA ASN A 99 2.15 -3.24 -8.38
C ASN A 99 1.18 -2.06 -8.40
N LYS A 100 -0.06 -2.28 -8.82
CA LYS A 100 -1.10 -1.24 -8.80
C LYS A 100 -1.52 -0.87 -7.38
N GLN A 101 -1.65 -1.86 -6.49
CA GLN A 101 -1.90 -1.62 -5.07
C GLN A 101 -0.76 -0.80 -4.43
N LEU A 102 0.50 -1.17 -4.69
CA LEU A 102 1.67 -0.40 -4.24
C LEU A 102 1.67 1.01 -4.85
N SER A 103 1.22 1.17 -6.10
CA SER A 103 1.08 2.48 -6.73
C SER A 103 0.08 3.38 -6.01
N TYR A 104 -1.07 2.84 -5.61
CA TYR A 104 -2.05 3.60 -4.83
C TYR A 104 -1.53 3.96 -3.44
N VAL A 105 -0.82 3.04 -2.78
CA VAL A 105 -0.19 3.31 -1.48
C VAL A 105 0.83 4.45 -1.60
N TYR A 106 1.67 4.44 -2.64
CA TYR A 106 2.60 5.53 -2.90
C TYR A 106 1.86 6.86 -3.16
N SER A 107 0.81 6.84 -3.98
CA SER A 107 -0.02 8.03 -4.23
C SER A 107 -0.66 8.56 -2.95
N GLN A 108 -1.03 7.69 -2.01
CA GLN A 108 -1.53 8.09 -0.69
C GLN A 108 -0.46 8.75 0.19
N ILE A 109 0.80 8.29 0.13
CA ILE A 109 1.91 8.97 0.80
C ILE A 109 2.13 10.35 0.20
N VAL A 110 2.16 10.42 -1.14
CA VAL A 110 2.36 11.68 -1.87
C VAL A 110 1.19 12.65 -1.66
N SER A 111 -0.04 12.19 -1.47
CA SER A 111 -1.17 13.08 -1.17
C SER A 111 -1.09 13.69 0.24
N VAL A 112 -0.51 12.97 1.20
CA VAL A 112 -0.31 13.44 2.58
C VAL A 112 0.89 14.39 2.67
N LEU A 113 2.03 14.03 2.06
CA LEU A 113 3.29 14.77 2.20
C LEU A 113 3.59 15.72 1.04
N THR A 114 2.96 15.57 -0.12
CA THR A 114 3.35 16.16 -1.41
C THR A 114 4.70 15.66 -1.93
N LEU A 115 4.81 15.50 -3.25
CA LEU A 115 6.03 14.98 -3.89
C LEU A 115 7.24 15.88 -3.61
N SER A 116 7.05 17.20 -3.65
CA SER A 116 8.13 18.18 -3.46
C SER A 116 8.71 18.17 -2.05
N GLN A 117 7.91 17.91 -1.01
CA GLN A 117 8.46 17.74 0.33
C GLN A 117 9.24 16.44 0.43
N VAL A 118 8.72 15.33 -0.12
CA VAL A 118 9.42 14.04 -0.10
C VAL A 118 10.78 14.17 -0.77
N THR A 119 10.85 14.73 -1.99
CA THR A 119 12.14 14.89 -2.70
C THR A 119 13.10 15.80 -1.93
N ARG A 120 12.64 16.99 -1.52
CA ARG A 120 13.46 17.98 -0.80
C ARG A 120 14.05 17.39 0.49
N ILE A 121 13.23 16.67 1.27
CA ILE A 121 13.67 16.09 2.54
C ILE A 121 14.80 15.10 2.32
N PHE A 122 14.71 14.23 1.31
CA PHE A 122 15.76 13.25 1.04
C PHE A 122 16.98 13.82 0.33
N GLU A 123 16.83 14.91 -0.42
CA GLU A 123 17.96 15.67 -0.96
C GLU A 123 18.77 16.34 0.15
N GLU A 124 18.11 17.03 1.08
CA GLU A 124 18.76 17.74 2.19
C GLU A 124 19.20 16.80 3.32
N ARG A 125 18.40 15.77 3.59
CA ARG A 125 18.57 14.86 4.74
C ARG A 125 18.26 13.42 4.31
N ARG A 126 19.21 12.79 3.62
CA ARG A 126 19.10 11.39 3.15
C ARG A 126 18.67 10.37 4.22
N ASN A 127 19.01 10.62 5.49
CA ASN A 127 18.67 9.75 6.62
C ASN A 127 17.46 10.24 7.45
N TYR A 128 16.58 11.06 6.90
CA TYR A 128 15.39 11.51 7.61
C TYR A 128 14.42 10.34 7.90
N ASP A 129 13.74 10.37 9.06
CA ASP A 129 12.72 9.37 9.41
C ASP A 129 11.33 9.82 8.94
N LEU A 130 10.90 9.30 7.78
CA LEU A 130 9.61 9.62 7.17
C LEU A 130 8.40 9.29 8.06
N ARG A 131 8.51 8.35 9.00
CA ARG A 131 7.40 7.99 9.91
C ARG A 131 6.86 9.19 10.65
N ARG A 132 7.75 10.12 11.00
CA ARG A 132 7.41 11.34 11.74
C ARG A 132 6.45 12.25 10.98
N LEU A 133 6.44 12.17 9.65
CA LEU A 133 5.57 12.99 8.81
C LEU A 133 4.28 12.27 8.45
N LEU A 134 4.31 10.93 8.43
CA LEU A 134 3.11 10.10 8.22
C LEU A 134 2.32 9.81 9.50
N THR A 135 2.84 10.26 10.66
CA THR A 135 2.21 10.03 11.95
C THR A 135 0.76 10.53 11.95
N GLY A 136 -0.17 9.64 12.26
CA GLY A 136 -1.61 9.92 12.29
C GLY A 136 -2.33 9.75 10.94
N SER A 137 -1.58 9.53 9.85
CA SER A 137 -2.13 9.33 8.50
C SER A 137 -2.06 7.86 8.04
N GLU A 138 -1.52 6.96 8.87
CA GLU A 138 -1.38 5.52 8.56
C GLU A 138 -2.74 4.87 8.29
N ARG A 139 -3.78 5.34 9.00
CA ARG A 139 -5.16 4.87 8.84
C ARG A 139 -5.69 5.07 7.42
N LEU A 140 -5.18 6.07 6.69
CA LEU A 140 -5.57 6.29 5.29
C LEU A 140 -5.02 5.19 4.39
N ILE A 141 -3.77 4.76 4.66
CA ILE A 141 -3.14 3.63 3.96
C ILE A 141 -3.86 2.33 4.32
N ASP A 142 -4.18 2.11 5.59
CA ASP A 142 -4.95 0.93 6.04
C ASP A 142 -6.32 0.86 5.36
N SER A 143 -7.02 1.99 5.30
CA SER A 143 -8.35 2.09 4.69
C SER A 143 -8.29 1.81 3.20
N LEU A 144 -7.30 2.39 2.50
CA LEU A 144 -7.05 2.12 1.08
C LEU A 144 -6.80 0.64 0.82
N LEU A 145 -5.90 0.02 1.60
CA LEU A 145 -5.56 -1.40 1.45
C LEU A 145 -6.76 -2.30 1.76
N LYS A 146 -7.58 -1.94 2.74
CA LYS A 146 -8.84 -2.65 3.02
C LYS A 146 -9.84 -2.50 1.86
N SER A 147 -10.00 -1.31 1.29
CA SER A 147 -10.88 -1.09 0.14
C SER A 147 -10.45 -1.92 -1.07
N THR A 148 -9.15 -2.01 -1.37
CA THR A 148 -8.65 -2.84 -2.49
C THR A 148 -8.94 -4.34 -2.35
N GLU A 149 -9.26 -4.82 -1.15
CA GLU A 149 -9.62 -6.23 -0.90
C GLU A 149 -11.12 -6.48 -0.95
N LEU A 150 -11.93 -5.45 -0.68
CA LEU A 150 -13.38 -5.53 -0.68
C LEU A 150 -13.97 -5.23 -2.05
N GLU A 151 -13.34 -4.31 -2.79
CA GLU A 151 -13.88 -3.78 -4.04
C GLU A 151 -12.84 -3.94 -5.17
N PRO A 152 -13.18 -4.67 -6.25
CA PRO A 152 -12.26 -4.86 -7.38
C PRO A 152 -12.05 -3.57 -8.18
N ASP A 153 -12.98 -2.62 -8.10
CA ASP A 153 -13.05 -1.41 -8.90
C ASP A 153 -11.74 -0.62 -8.90
N LEU A 154 -11.13 -0.45 -7.74
CA LEU A 154 -9.85 0.26 -7.62
C LEU A 154 -8.72 -0.46 -8.38
N LEU A 155 -8.69 -1.80 -8.35
CA LEU A 155 -7.67 -2.59 -9.05
C LEU A 155 -7.95 -2.70 -10.56
N VAL A 156 -9.19 -2.60 -11.00
CA VAL A 156 -9.55 -2.69 -12.44
C VAL A 156 -9.77 -1.34 -13.12
N ASN A 157 -9.57 -0.22 -12.41
CA ASN A 157 -10.03 1.11 -12.86
C ASN A 157 -11.54 1.12 -13.19
N GLY A 158 -12.31 0.34 -12.45
CA GLY A 158 -13.76 0.32 -12.50
C GLY A 158 -14.33 1.59 -11.89
N VAL A 159 -15.50 1.98 -12.36
CA VAL A 159 -16.29 3.05 -11.74
C VAL A 159 -17.25 2.40 -10.77
N SER A 160 -17.12 2.69 -9.48
CA SER A 160 -18.09 2.25 -8.48
C SER A 160 -19.40 3.02 -8.67
N CYS A 161 -20.43 2.32 -9.14
CA CYS A 161 -21.77 2.88 -9.25
C CYS A 161 -22.38 3.00 -7.85
N LEU A 162 -22.49 4.23 -7.33
CA LEU A 162 -23.24 4.46 -6.10
C LEU A 162 -24.73 4.27 -6.36
N PRO A 163 -25.44 3.43 -5.57
CA PRO A 163 -26.87 3.22 -5.76
C PRO A 163 -27.61 4.54 -5.53
N LEU A 164 -28.45 4.92 -6.49
CA LEU A 164 -29.26 6.14 -6.38
C LEU A 164 -30.32 5.95 -5.27
N PRO A 165 -30.46 6.90 -4.32
CA PRO A 165 -31.47 6.81 -3.25
C PRO A 165 -32.88 6.61 -3.81
N LEU A 166 -33.71 5.85 -3.08
CA LEU A 166 -35.09 5.52 -3.51
C LEU A 166 -35.90 6.78 -3.85
N ASN A 167 -35.86 7.79 -2.98
CA ASN A 167 -36.60 9.04 -3.18
C ASN A 167 -36.20 9.74 -4.50
N SER A 168 -34.91 9.78 -4.80
CA SER A 168 -34.41 10.37 -6.05
C SER A 168 -34.83 9.54 -7.26
N ARG A 169 -34.79 8.21 -7.15
CA ARG A 169 -35.27 7.30 -8.21
C ARG A 169 -36.74 7.51 -8.51
N GLU A 170 -37.58 7.58 -7.48
CA GLU A 170 -39.03 7.80 -7.63
C GLU A 170 -39.34 9.17 -8.24
N ALA A 171 -38.68 10.23 -7.75
CA ALA A 171 -38.84 11.57 -8.29
C ALA A 171 -38.49 11.63 -9.80
N ILE A 172 -37.37 11.02 -10.19
CA ILE A 172 -36.95 10.94 -11.60
C ILE A 172 -37.96 10.12 -12.42
N SER A 173 -38.36 8.93 -11.95
CA SER A 173 -39.35 8.09 -12.65
C SER A 173 -40.67 8.82 -12.86
N ASN A 174 -41.21 9.47 -11.81
CA ASN A 174 -42.46 10.23 -11.91
C ASN A 174 -42.33 11.41 -12.88
N THR A 175 -41.19 12.10 -12.88
CA THR A 175 -40.93 13.21 -13.81
C THR A 175 -40.90 12.72 -15.25
N ILE A 176 -40.21 11.62 -15.54
CA ILE A 176 -40.14 11.01 -16.87
C ILE A 176 -41.54 10.61 -17.34
N ILE A 177 -42.29 9.87 -16.52
CA ILE A 177 -43.66 9.44 -16.85
C ILE A 177 -44.55 10.65 -17.15
N SER A 178 -44.51 11.69 -16.30
CA SER A 178 -45.33 12.90 -16.48
C SER A 178 -44.97 13.68 -17.75
N THR A 179 -43.69 13.69 -18.15
CA THR A 179 -43.24 14.45 -19.32
C THR A 179 -43.54 13.68 -20.61
N CYS A 180 -43.27 12.38 -20.66
CA CYS A 180 -43.58 11.54 -21.80
C CYS A 180 -45.10 11.44 -22.06
N SER A 181 -45.93 11.50 -21.02
CA SER A 181 -47.40 11.53 -21.18
C SER A 181 -47.94 12.79 -21.87
N LYS A 182 -47.16 13.88 -21.91
CA LYS A 182 -47.53 15.16 -22.51
C LYS A 182 -47.06 15.33 -23.95
N ILE A 183 -46.15 14.46 -24.42
CA ILE A 183 -45.69 14.43 -25.80
C ILE A 183 -46.70 13.57 -26.57
N LYS A 184 -47.72 14.23 -27.12
CA LYS A 184 -48.73 13.64 -28.01
C LYS A 184 -48.67 14.36 -29.35
#